data_AF-A0A6I9WGX0-F1
#
_entry.id   AF-A0A6I9WGX0-F1
#
_cell.length_a   1.000
_cell.length_b   1.000
_cell.length_c   1.000
_cell.angle_alpha   90.00
_cell.angle_beta   90.00
_cell.angle_gamma   90.00
#
_symmetry.space_group_name_H-M   'P 1'
#
loop_
_entity.id
_entity.type
_entity.pdbx_description
1 polymer ?
#
loop_
_entity_poly.entity_id
_entity_poly.type
_entity_poly.pdbx_seq_one_letter_code
_entity_poly.pdbx_strand_id
1 'polypeptide(L)'
;REYGCYDEVFFSNYNLNKRQCNWIRFLHIVQSYDEQVNLIGTKVKGEPIFEVIKDVQPDTELVAWFLPISQQDFVIISHDVCSRSAIYRCMIDSILDGECKHFYRY
;
A
#
# COMPACT_ATOMS: atom_id res chain seq x y z
N ARG A 1 -2.78 -11.23 -6.17
CA ARG A 1 -3.31 -10.01 -5.52
C ARG A 1 -2.26 -8.93 -5.71
N GLU A 2 -2.63 -7.79 -6.28
CA GLU A 2 -1.73 -6.76 -6.80
C GLU A 2 -1.06 -5.88 -5.71
N TYR A 3 -1.35 -6.14 -4.43
CA TYR A 3 -1.18 -5.14 -3.36
C TYR A 3 -0.32 -5.62 -2.18
N GLY A 4 0.63 -6.52 -2.46
CA GLY A 4 1.57 -7.11 -1.52
C GLY A 4 0.89 -7.83 -0.35
N CYS A 5 0.72 -9.12 -0.56
CA CYS A 5 0.52 -10.06 0.51
C CYS A 5 1.65 -11.04 0.31
N TYR A 6 2.63 -11.07 1.22
CA TYR A 6 3.46 -12.26 1.31
C TYR A 6 2.48 -13.42 1.46
N ASP A 7 2.46 -14.30 0.46
CA ASP A 7 1.46 -15.35 0.28
C ASP A 7 2.08 -16.49 -0.50
N GLU A 8 2.89 -17.28 0.18
CA GLU A 8 3.53 -18.45 -0.39
C GLU A 8 2.68 -19.68 -0.12
N VAL A 9 2.44 -20.47 -1.17
CA VAL A 9 1.74 -21.75 -1.07
C VAL A 9 2.76 -22.84 -1.35
N PHE A 10 3.09 -23.62 -0.33
CA PHE A 10 3.95 -24.79 -0.45
C PHE A 10 3.09 -26.02 -0.72
N PHE A 11 3.32 -26.64 -1.87
CA PHE A 11 2.72 -27.91 -2.22
C PHE A 11 3.65 -29.03 -1.76
N SER A 12 3.19 -29.85 -0.80
CA SER A 12 3.92 -31.04 -0.38
C SER A 12 3.26 -32.29 -0.96
N ASN A 13 4.06 -33.35 -1.21
CA ASN A 13 3.60 -34.62 -1.78
C ASN A 13 2.57 -35.39 -0.91
N TYR A 14 2.24 -34.89 0.30
CA TYR A 14 1.39 -35.57 1.29
C TYR A 14 0.06 -34.85 1.56
N ASN A 15 -0.50 -34.14 0.57
CA ASN A 15 -1.82 -33.45 0.64
C ASN A 15 -1.94 -32.30 1.67
N LEU A 16 -0.83 -31.84 2.26
CA LEU A 16 -0.81 -30.67 3.13
C LEU A 16 -0.25 -29.48 2.34
N ASN A 17 -1.17 -28.70 1.75
CA ASN A 17 -0.82 -27.39 1.19
C ASN A 17 -0.58 -26.44 2.37
N LYS A 18 0.68 -26.05 2.58
CA LYS A 18 1.03 -25.09 3.65
C LYS A 18 1.05 -23.70 3.06
N ARG A 19 0.15 -22.83 3.51
CA ARG A 19 0.11 -21.42 3.13
C ARG A 19 0.83 -20.58 4.18
N GLN A 20 1.78 -19.76 3.77
CA GLN A 20 2.46 -18.80 4.62
C GLN A 20 2.11 -17.40 4.15
N CYS A 21 1.51 -16.61 5.04
CA CYS A 21 1.17 -15.22 4.75
C CYS A 21 1.32 -14.33 5.97
N ASN A 22 1.42 -13.02 5.73
CA ASN A 22 1.36 -12.02 6.80
C ASN A 22 -0.09 -11.58 7.07
N TRP A 23 -0.27 -10.78 8.14
CA TRP A 23 -1.59 -10.33 8.60
C TRP A 23 -2.28 -9.37 7.63
N ILE A 24 -1.52 -8.65 6.79
CA ILE A 24 -2.03 -7.74 5.76
C ILE A 24 -2.98 -8.46 4.78
N ARG A 25 -2.81 -9.78 4.58
CA ARG A 25 -3.71 -10.60 3.77
C ARG A 25 -5.20 -10.45 4.15
N PHE A 26 -5.47 -10.18 5.42
CA PHE A 26 -6.80 -10.13 6.02
C PHE A 26 -7.33 -8.71 6.19
N LEU A 27 -6.56 -7.70 5.77
CA LEU A 27 -6.97 -6.31 5.83
C LEU A 27 -8.15 -6.06 4.89
N HIS A 28 -9.14 -5.30 5.34
CA HIS A 28 -10.25 -4.88 4.48
C HIS A 28 -9.75 -3.76 3.57
N ILE A 29 -9.56 -4.06 2.28
CA ILE A 29 -9.12 -3.08 1.29
C ILE A 29 -10.32 -2.59 0.49
N VAL A 30 -10.59 -1.29 0.55
CA VAL A 30 -11.64 -0.62 -0.22
C VAL A 30 -11.07 0.02 -1.49
N GLN A 31 -11.89 0.13 -2.53
CA GLN A 31 -11.49 0.72 -3.81
C GLN A 31 -11.64 2.24 -3.84
N SER A 32 -12.60 2.77 -3.10
CA SER A 32 -12.88 4.19 -3.00
C SER A 32 -12.59 4.67 -1.58
N TYR A 33 -12.04 5.87 -1.47
CA TYR A 33 -11.81 6.50 -0.18
C TYR A 33 -13.13 6.97 0.43
N ASP A 34 -13.37 6.64 1.70
CA ASP A 34 -14.53 7.06 2.48
C ASP A 34 -14.17 7.31 3.95
N GLU A 35 -15.17 7.66 4.77
CA GLU A 35 -14.99 7.93 6.20
C GLU A 35 -14.62 6.70 7.04
N GLN A 36 -14.72 5.48 6.51
CA GLN A 36 -14.36 4.26 7.24
C GLN A 36 -12.85 4.00 7.14
N VAL A 37 -12.20 4.47 6.08
CA VAL A 37 -10.75 4.32 5.86
C VAL A 37 -9.97 4.88 7.05
N ASN A 38 -9.17 4.02 7.67
CA ASN A 38 -8.25 4.36 8.76
C ASN A 38 -6.79 4.05 8.43
N LEU A 39 -6.52 3.43 7.28
CA LEU A 39 -5.19 3.11 6.78
C LEU A 39 -5.02 3.58 5.33
N ILE A 40 -3.87 4.15 5.01
CA ILE A 40 -3.45 4.41 3.63
C ILE A 40 -2.36 3.43 3.24
N GLY A 41 -2.59 2.71 2.14
CA GLY A 41 -1.60 1.88 1.48
C GLY A 41 -0.85 2.66 0.40
N THR A 42 0.47 2.63 0.44
CA THR A 42 1.35 3.12 -0.62
C THR A 42 2.25 1.98 -1.10
N LYS A 43 2.85 2.11 -2.29
CA LYS A 43 3.87 1.18 -2.77
C LYS A 43 5.23 1.87 -2.74
N VAL A 44 6.17 1.29 -2.01
CA VAL A 44 7.57 1.74 -1.94
C VAL A 44 8.44 0.61 -2.46
N LYS A 45 9.13 0.85 -3.57
CA LYS A 45 9.97 -0.16 -4.26
C LYS A 45 9.22 -1.47 -4.57
N GLY A 46 7.92 -1.37 -4.86
CA GLY A 46 7.05 -2.52 -5.16
C GLY A 46 6.40 -3.19 -3.94
N GLU A 47 6.86 -2.88 -2.72
CA GLU A 47 6.30 -3.40 -1.48
C GLU A 47 5.21 -2.47 -0.92
N PRO A 48 4.09 -2.99 -0.41
CA PRO A 48 3.06 -2.17 0.19
C PRO A 48 3.47 -1.71 1.59
N ILE A 49 3.24 -0.44 1.88
CA ILE A 49 3.39 0.13 3.22
C ILE A 49 2.05 0.74 3.61
N PHE A 50 1.57 0.39 4.81
CA PHE A 50 0.33 0.91 5.36
C PHE A 50 0.62 1.86 6.53
N GLU A 51 -0.02 3.02 6.51
CA GLU A 51 0.08 4.04 7.55
C GLU A 51 -1.30 4.34 8.11
N VAL A 52 -1.40 4.43 9.45
CA VAL A 52 -2.64 4.82 10.13
C VAL A 52 -2.83 6.32 9.97
N ILE A 53 -4.02 6.75 9.55
CA ILE A 53 -4.33 8.16 9.25
C ILE A 53 -5.24 8.83 10.27
N LYS A 54 -5.79 8.08 11.21
CA LYS A 54 -6.62 8.57 12.32
C LYS A 54 -6.61 7.59 13.48
N ASP A 55 -6.97 8.06 14.68
CA ASP A 55 -7.08 7.21 15.85
C ASP A 55 -8.07 6.05 15.61
N VAL A 56 -7.60 4.82 15.81
CA VAL A 56 -8.40 3.61 15.70
C VAL A 56 -8.77 3.15 17.10
N GLN A 57 -10.06 3.19 17.42
CA GLN A 57 -10.54 2.70 18.71
C GLN A 57 -10.41 1.17 18.77
N PRO A 58 -10.31 0.58 19.98
CA PRO A 58 -10.39 -0.88 20.14
C PRO A 58 -11.63 -1.45 19.44
N ASP A 59 -11.50 -2.69 18.96
CA ASP A 59 -12.57 -3.42 18.27
C ASP A 59 -13.12 -2.75 16.99
N THR A 60 -12.38 -1.79 16.44
CA THR A 60 -12.69 -1.17 15.15
C THR A 60 -12.02 -1.93 14.01
N GLU A 61 -12.74 -2.15 12.90
CA GLU A 61 -12.18 -2.79 11.71
C GLU A 61 -11.08 -1.93 11.08
N LEU A 62 -9.98 -2.55 10.69
CA LEU A 62 -8.92 -1.90 9.92
C LEU A 62 -9.30 -1.86 8.44
N VAL A 63 -9.58 -0.66 7.94
CA VAL A 63 -10.04 -0.40 6.57
C VAL A 63 -8.98 0.42 5.84
N ALA A 64 -8.44 -0.16 4.78
CA ALA A 64 -7.35 0.42 4.02
C ALA A 64 -7.75 0.82 2.61
N TRP A 65 -7.20 1.93 2.15
CA TRP A 65 -7.33 2.39 0.78
C TRP A 65 -5.94 2.63 0.19
N PHE A 66 -5.73 2.22 -1.07
CA PHE A 66 -4.46 2.43 -1.75
C PHE A 66 -4.42 3.76 -2.48
N LEU A 67 -3.32 4.49 -2.29
CA LEU A 67 -3.05 5.72 -3.00
C LEU A 67 -2.91 5.44 -4.52
N PRO A 68 -3.61 6.19 -5.40
CA PRO A 68 -3.39 6.14 -6.83
C PRO A 68 -1.95 6.54 -7.18
N ILE A 69 -1.34 5.83 -8.13
CA ILE A 69 0.06 6.03 -8.53
C ILE A 69 0.19 7.15 -9.60
N SER A 70 -0.93 7.63 -10.16
CA SER A 70 -0.95 8.71 -11.16
C SER A 70 -0.50 10.05 -10.56
N GLN A 71 0.54 10.66 -11.15
CA GLN A 71 1.10 11.95 -10.71
C GLN A 71 0.06 13.09 -10.60
N GLN A 72 -1.05 13.02 -11.34
CA GLN A 72 -2.13 14.00 -11.24
C GLN A 72 -2.99 13.88 -9.97
N ASP A 73 -3.04 12.70 -9.34
CA ASP A 73 -3.93 12.44 -8.20
C ASP A 73 -3.28 12.78 -6.85
N PHE A 74 -1.95 12.90 -6.78
CA PHE A 74 -1.23 13.33 -5.57
C PHE A 74 -1.61 14.75 -5.13
N VAL A 75 -2.04 15.61 -6.07
CA VAL A 75 -2.41 17.00 -5.79
C VAL A 75 -3.75 17.10 -5.06
N ILE A 76 -4.58 16.04 -5.12
CA ILE A 76 -5.95 16.03 -4.56
C ILE A 76 -5.97 15.48 -3.12
N ILE A 77 -4.94 14.75 -2.71
CA ILE A 77 -4.85 14.16 -1.38
C ILE A 77 -4.41 15.26 -0.42
N SER A 78 -5.40 15.95 0.13
CA SER A 78 -5.24 17.05 1.10
C SER A 78 -4.19 16.70 2.15
N HIS A 79 -3.53 17.75 2.66
CA HIS A 79 -2.63 17.73 3.82
C HIS A 79 -3.24 17.02 5.05
N ASP A 80 -4.58 16.87 5.08
CA ASP A 80 -5.35 16.23 6.15
C ASP A 80 -5.46 14.70 6.03
N VAL A 81 -5.21 14.11 4.86
CA VAL A 81 -5.55 12.70 4.57
C VAL A 81 -4.36 11.76 4.72
N CYS A 82 -3.15 12.23 4.45
CA CYS A 82 -1.94 11.42 4.47
C CYS A 82 -0.81 12.16 5.16
N SER A 83 0.01 11.46 5.94
CA SER A 83 1.16 12.08 6.61
C SER A 83 2.05 12.78 5.57
N ARG A 84 2.51 14.00 5.87
CA ARG A 84 3.49 14.71 5.02
C ARG A 84 4.67 13.82 4.65
N SER A 85 5.11 12.95 5.57
CA SER A 85 6.20 11.99 5.32
C SER A 85 5.89 10.98 4.22
N ALA A 86 4.64 10.50 4.13
CA ALA A 86 4.20 9.57 3.09
C ALA A 86 4.17 10.26 1.73
N ILE A 87 3.61 11.48 1.66
CA ILE A 87 3.57 12.28 0.43
C ILE A 87 4.98 12.58 -0.07
N TYR A 88 5.88 13.05 0.81
CA TYR A 88 7.27 13.31 0.43
C TYR A 88 7.99 12.03 -0.02
N ARG A 89 7.81 10.90 0.66
CA ARG A 89 8.41 9.62 0.24
C ARG A 89 7.94 9.22 -1.16
N CYS A 90 6.63 9.19 -1.40
CA CYS A 90 6.09 8.83 -2.72
C CYS A 90 6.56 9.78 -3.83
N MET A 91 6.64 11.09 -3.54
CA MET A 91 7.14 12.08 -4.49
C MET A 91 8.61 11.86 -4.83
N ILE A 92 9.46 11.67 -3.81
CA ILE A 92 10.89 11.38 -4.00
C ILE A 92 11.09 10.07 -4.75
N ASP A 93 10.38 9.00 -4.39
CA ASP A 93 10.45 7.72 -5.08
C ASP A 93 10.04 7.85 -6.56
N SER A 94 9.02 8.66 -6.86
CA SER A 94 8.58 8.92 -8.24
C SER A 94 9.62 9.70 -9.06
N ILE A 95 10.28 10.67 -8.43
CA ILE A 95 11.37 11.44 -9.06
C ILE A 95 12.56 10.51 -9.35
N LEU A 96 12.97 9.71 -8.37
CA LEU A 96 14.08 8.77 -8.49
C LEU A 96 13.81 7.69 -9.54
N ASP A 97 12.60 7.13 -9.61
CA ASP A 97 12.22 6.15 -10.64
C ASP A 97 12.21 6.77 -12.05
N GLY A 98 11.76 8.03 -12.17
CA GLY A 98 11.82 8.80 -13.42
C GLY A 98 13.23 9.08 -13.90
N GLU A 99 14.13 9.49 -13.00
CA GLU A 99 15.55 9.70 -13.27
C GLU A 99 16.24 8.39 -13.69
N CYS A 100 16.03 7.30 -12.94
CA CYS A 100 16.59 5.98 -13.30
C CYS A 100 16.17 5.54 -14.70
N LYS A 101 14.89 5.69 -15.07
CA LYS A 101 14.42 5.37 -16.43
C LYS A 101 15.05 6.23 -17.52
N HIS A 102 15.50 7.45 -17.21
CA HIS A 102 16.23 8.31 -18.15
C HIS A 102 17.69 7.84 -18.36
N PHE A 103 18.33 7.34 -17.30
CA PHE A 103 19.70 6.80 -17.38
C PHE A 103 19.82 5.48 -18.16
N TYR A 104 18.79 4.63 -18.15
CA TYR A 104 18.79 3.35 -18.88
C TYR A 104 18.31 3.44 -20.33
N ARG A 105 18.21 4.64 -20.91
CA ARG A 105 17.71 4.87 -22.28
C ARG A 105 18.80 5.01 -23.37
N TYR A 106 20.03 4.58 -23.09
CA TYR A 106 21.15 4.54 -24.05
C TYR A 106 21.64 3.11 -24.27
#